data_AF-A0A7H0SQD3-F1
#
_entry.id   AF-A0A7H0SQD3-F1
#
_cell.length_a   1.000
_cell.length_b   1.000
_cell.length_c   1.000
_cell.angle_alpha   90.00
_cell.angle_beta   90.00
_cell.angle_gamma   90.00
#
_symmetry.space_group_name_H-M   'P 1'
#
loop_
_entity.id
_entity.type
_entity.pdbx_description
1 polymer ?
#
loop_
_entity_poly.entity_id
_entity_poly.type
_entity_poly.pdbx_seq_one_letter_code
_entity_poly.pdbx_strand_id
1 'polypeptide(L)'
;MAPDLLKLQRQVDKLDTQLTRLIQILDPERTPYSYYREAALFCSLTFEEEILTRNLLASIDQINNEGMGDLLEGIIPMPEETKKLFAEYSKKGSITEEEEKALTETIVTNGGIIQKKLRAAVNKTHEVIRQRNEKNPKSYSP
;
A
#
# COMPACT_ATOMS: atom_id res chain seq x y z
N MET A 1 -32.55 4.27 -13.63
CA MET A 1 -32.22 4.37 -12.19
C MET A 1 -31.75 5.79 -11.94
N ALA A 2 -32.32 6.51 -10.97
CA ALA A 2 -32.00 7.92 -10.75
C ALA A 2 -30.50 8.07 -10.37
N PRO A 3 -29.76 9.05 -10.92
CA PRO A 3 -28.32 9.23 -10.65
C PRO A 3 -27.96 9.28 -9.17
N ASP A 4 -28.86 9.81 -8.34
CA ASP A 4 -28.70 9.92 -6.88
C ASP A 4 -28.72 8.57 -6.16
N LEU A 5 -29.52 7.61 -6.64
CA LEU A 5 -29.55 6.25 -6.08
C LEU A 5 -28.25 5.50 -6.37
N LEU A 6 -27.68 5.69 -7.57
CA LEU A 6 -26.39 5.07 -7.93
C LEU A 6 -25.24 5.65 -7.09
N LYS A 7 -25.28 6.96 -6.82
CA LYS A 7 -24.31 7.64 -5.96
C LYS A 7 -24.42 7.15 -4.51
N LEU A 8 -25.63 7.00 -3.98
CA LEU A 8 -25.87 6.46 -2.65
C LEU A 8 -25.39 5.00 -2.54
N GLN A 9 -25.68 4.16 -3.53
CA GLN A 9 -25.22 2.77 -3.52
C GLN A 9 -23.68 2.68 -3.43
N ARG A 10 -22.97 3.46 -4.26
CA ARG A 10 -21.50 3.51 -4.22
C ARG A 10 -20.96 4.00 -2.88
N GLN A 11 -21.66 4.93 -2.23
CA GLN A 11 -21.29 5.38 -0.88
C GLN A 11 -21.49 4.29 0.17
N VAL A 12 -22.58 3.53 0.09
CA VAL A 12 -22.84 2.38 0.97
C VAL A 12 -21.76 1.30 0.78
N ASP A 13 -21.45 0.93 -0.46
CA ASP A 13 -20.44 -0.09 -0.76
C ASP A 13 -19.04 0.33 -0.25
N LYS A 14 -18.71 1.63 -0.35
CA LYS A 14 -17.48 2.19 0.21
C LYS A 14 -17.44 2.08 1.74
N LEU A 15 -18.54 2.41 2.42
CA LEU A 15 -18.64 2.32 3.87
C LEU A 15 -18.58 0.88 4.36
N ASP A 16 -19.25 -0.05 3.68
CA ASP A 16 -19.22 -1.48 4.02
C ASP A 16 -17.81 -2.09 3.88
N THR A 17 -17.10 -1.69 2.82
CA THR A 17 -15.68 -2.06 2.64
C THR A 17 -14.81 -1.49 3.76
N GLN A 18 -15.04 -0.24 4.17
CA GLN A 18 -14.31 0.37 5.30
C GLN A 18 -14.61 -0.33 6.62
N LEU A 19 -15.87 -0.73 6.86
CA LEU A 19 -16.28 -1.45 8.06
C LEU A 19 -15.63 -2.84 8.14
N THR A 20 -15.63 -3.60 7.04
CA THR A 20 -14.97 -4.91 6.96
C THR A 20 -13.46 -4.80 7.23
N ARG A 21 -12.81 -3.77 6.68
CA ARG A 21 -11.39 -3.48 6.95
C ARG A 21 -11.15 -3.12 8.41
N LEU A 22 -12.05 -2.36 9.03
CA LEU A 22 -11.96 -1.99 10.44
C LEU A 22 -12.07 -3.21 11.35
N ILE A 23 -13.00 -4.13 11.06
CA ILE A 23 -13.16 -5.39 11.80
C ILE A 23 -11.85 -6.19 11.78
N GLN A 24 -11.20 -6.30 10.62
CA GLN A 24 -9.91 -7.01 10.48
C GLN A 24 -8.75 -6.33 11.23
N ILE A 25 -8.82 -5.02 11.48
CA ILE A 25 -7.82 -4.31 12.30
C ILE A 25 -8.07 -4.53 13.79
N LEU A 26 -9.34 -4.64 14.20
CA LEU A 26 -9.76 -4.86 15.57
C LEU A 26 -9.66 -6.34 15.99
N ASP A 27 -9.35 -7.23 15.06
CA ASP A 27 -9.11 -8.64 15.33
C ASP A 27 -7.98 -8.81 16.38
N PRO A 28 -8.23 -9.52 17.50
CA PRO A 28 -7.21 -9.83 18.50
C PRO A 28 -5.98 -10.54 17.92
N GLU A 29 -6.14 -11.29 16.83
CA GLU A 29 -5.08 -11.96 16.10
C GLU A 29 -4.54 -11.08 14.96
N ARG A 30 -4.22 -9.81 15.26
CA ARG A 30 -3.69 -8.85 14.28
C ARG A 30 -2.60 -9.47 13.41
N THR A 31 -2.83 -9.47 12.10
CA THR A 31 -1.79 -9.81 11.13
C THR A 31 -0.74 -8.71 11.07
N PRO A 32 0.50 -8.97 10.65
CA PRO A 32 1.50 -7.91 10.49
C PRO A 32 1.06 -6.84 9.48
N TYR A 33 0.19 -7.19 8.52
CA TYR A 33 -0.38 -6.24 7.56
C TYR A 33 -1.46 -5.33 8.14
N SER A 34 -1.96 -5.62 9.36
CA SER A 34 -2.96 -4.78 10.02
C SER A 34 -2.41 -3.37 10.32
N TYR A 35 -1.09 -3.19 10.49
CA TYR A 35 -0.47 -1.87 10.68
C TYR A 35 -0.56 -1.00 9.40
N TYR A 36 -0.25 -1.57 8.24
CA TYR A 36 -0.40 -0.87 6.97
C TYR A 36 -1.87 -0.54 6.68
N ARG A 37 -2.76 -1.51 6.91
CA ARG A 37 -4.20 -1.32 6.72
C ARG A 37 -4.78 -0.23 7.62
N GLU A 38 -4.33 -0.17 8.87
CA GLU A 38 -4.69 0.89 9.81
C GLU A 38 -4.24 2.27 9.30
N ALA A 39 -2.99 2.40 8.84
CA ALA A 39 -2.50 3.65 8.25
C ALA A 39 -3.28 4.04 6.99
N ALA A 40 -3.58 3.09 6.10
CA ALA A 40 -4.36 3.31 4.90
C ALA A 40 -5.79 3.81 5.21
N LEU A 41 -6.45 3.23 6.22
CA LEU A 41 -7.75 3.72 6.68
C LEU A 41 -7.66 5.13 7.28
N PHE A 42 -6.66 5.41 8.11
CA PHE A 42 -6.45 6.76 8.65
C PHE A 42 -6.18 7.80 7.57
N CYS A 43 -5.58 7.39 6.45
CA CYS A 43 -5.37 8.26 5.28
C CYS A 43 -6.58 8.27 4.34
N SER A 44 -7.70 7.65 4.72
CA SER A 44 -8.93 7.57 3.93
C SER A 44 -8.76 6.90 2.55
N LEU A 45 -7.75 6.03 2.41
CA LEU A 45 -7.52 5.30 1.16
C LEU A 45 -8.68 4.35 0.88
N THR A 46 -9.12 4.35 -0.38
CA THR A 46 -9.92 3.27 -0.94
C THR A 46 -9.13 1.97 -0.90
N PHE A 47 -9.84 0.85 -1.10
CA PHE A 47 -9.19 -0.47 -1.16
C PHE A 47 -8.21 -0.57 -2.33
N GLU A 48 -8.57 0.00 -3.47
CA GLU A 48 -7.73 0.06 -4.66
C GLU A 48 -6.45 0.86 -4.40
N GLU A 49 -6.58 2.08 -3.85
CA GLU A 49 -5.44 2.90 -3.46
C GLU A 49 -4.52 2.18 -2.46
N GLU A 50 -5.07 1.49 -1.44
CA GLU A 50 -4.29 0.69 -0.48
C GLU A 50 -3.45 -0.37 -1.19
N ILE A 51 -4.05 -1.15 -2.11
CA ILE A 51 -3.34 -2.21 -2.82
C ILE A 51 -2.24 -1.63 -3.70
N LEU A 52 -2.58 -0.61 -4.50
CA LEU A 52 -1.66 -0.01 -5.44
C LEU A 52 -0.48 0.66 -4.73
N THR A 53 -0.73 1.46 -3.69
CA THR A 53 0.37 2.06 -2.91
C THR A 53 1.20 1.02 -2.19
N ARG A 54 0.62 -0.07 -1.67
CA ARG A 54 1.41 -1.14 -1.06
C ARG A 54 2.35 -1.81 -2.06
N ASN A 55 1.84 -2.15 -3.25
CA ASN A 55 2.64 -2.77 -4.29
C ASN A 55 3.76 -1.84 -4.78
N LEU A 56 3.45 -0.54 -4.96
CA LEU A 56 4.44 0.48 -5.29
C LEU A 56 5.56 0.52 -4.23
N LEU A 57 5.22 0.62 -2.94
CA LEU A 57 6.20 0.72 -1.86
C LEU A 57 7.07 -0.54 -1.77
N ALA A 58 6.49 -1.72 -2.00
CA ALA A 58 7.24 -2.97 -2.06
C ALA A 58 8.21 -3.03 -3.25
N SER A 59 7.81 -2.55 -4.44
CA SER A 59 8.71 -2.42 -5.59
C SER A 59 9.84 -1.43 -5.36
N ILE A 60 9.57 -0.31 -4.68
CA ILE A 60 10.59 0.66 -4.29
C ILE A 60 11.58 0.02 -3.32
N ASP A 61 11.09 -0.74 -2.33
CA ASP A 61 11.96 -1.47 -1.39
C ASP A 61 12.84 -2.49 -2.12
N GLN A 62 12.31 -3.18 -3.13
CA GLN A 62 13.09 -4.12 -3.93
C GLN A 62 14.23 -3.40 -4.66
N ILE A 63 13.94 -2.30 -5.36
CA ILE A 63 14.98 -1.51 -6.04
C ILE A 63 16.01 -1.00 -5.05
N ASN A 64 15.58 -0.41 -3.93
CA ASN A 64 16.49 0.22 -2.98
C ASN A 64 17.38 -0.78 -2.23
N ASN A 65 16.96 -2.04 -2.10
CA ASN A 65 17.73 -3.08 -1.42
C ASN A 65 18.55 -3.95 -2.39
N GLU A 66 18.03 -4.23 -3.59
CA GLU A 66 18.62 -5.18 -4.54
C GLU A 66 19.27 -4.47 -5.75
N GLY A 67 19.05 -3.16 -5.93
CA GLY A 67 19.55 -2.36 -7.06
C GLY A 67 18.80 -2.61 -8.37
N MET A 68 17.87 -3.56 -8.39
CA MET A 68 17.03 -3.92 -9.52
C MET A 68 15.68 -4.42 -9.01
N GLY A 69 14.62 -4.17 -9.77
CA GLY A 69 13.28 -4.59 -9.39
C GLY A 69 12.24 -4.10 -10.40
N ASP A 70 11.17 -4.87 -10.54
CA ASP A 70 10.05 -4.51 -11.39
C ASP A 70 8.89 -3.96 -10.57
N LEU A 71 8.04 -3.19 -11.23
CA LEU A 71 6.79 -2.76 -10.64
C LEU A 71 5.90 -3.99 -10.45
N LEU A 72 5.49 -4.25 -9.21
CA LEU A 72 4.67 -5.41 -8.87
C LEU A 72 3.28 -5.20 -9.46
N GLU A 73 3.03 -5.85 -10.59
CA GLU A 73 1.70 -5.93 -11.18
C GLU A 73 0.86 -6.93 -10.36
N GLY A 74 -0.15 -6.40 -9.68
CA GLY A 74 -1.12 -7.20 -8.93
C GLY A 74 -2.40 -7.45 -9.74
N ILE A 75 -3.47 -7.83 -9.03
CA ILE A 75 -4.82 -7.97 -9.61
C ILE A 75 -5.33 -6.64 -10.16
N ILE A 76 -4.97 -5.54 -9.48
CA ILE A 76 -5.32 -4.18 -9.91
C ILE A 76 -4.14 -3.64 -10.72
N PRO A 77 -4.36 -3.25 -11.99
CA PRO A 77 -3.30 -2.71 -12.83
C PRO A 77 -2.85 -1.34 -12.29
N MET A 78 -1.55 -1.11 -12.26
CA MET A 78 -0.99 0.17 -11.86
C MET A 78 -1.36 1.26 -12.88
N PRO A 79 -1.62 2.51 -12.45
CA PRO A 79 -1.87 3.60 -13.39
C PRO A 79 -0.70 3.80 -14.35
N GLU A 80 -1.00 4.11 -15.62
CA GLU A 80 0.01 4.29 -16.66
C GLU A 80 1.02 5.40 -16.35
N GLU A 81 0.56 6.45 -15.67
CA GLU A 81 1.42 7.53 -15.20
C GLU A 81 2.43 7.03 -14.16
N THR A 82 1.97 6.24 -13.17
CA THR A 82 2.84 5.58 -12.18
C THR A 82 3.86 4.69 -12.86
N LYS A 83 3.45 3.87 -13.84
CA LYS A 83 4.37 2.96 -14.58
C LYS A 83 5.48 3.73 -15.28
N LYS A 84 5.14 4.82 -15.96
CA LYS A 84 6.10 5.67 -16.68
C LYS A 84 7.10 6.33 -15.74
N LEU A 85 6.61 6.96 -14.66
CA LEU A 85 7.46 7.59 -13.65
C LEU A 85 8.35 6.57 -12.95
N PHE A 86 7.82 5.40 -12.61
CA PHE A 86 8.58 4.34 -11.95
C PHE A 86 9.72 3.85 -12.84
N ALA A 87 9.45 3.59 -14.13
CA ALA A 87 10.46 3.18 -15.09
C ALA A 87 11.53 4.27 -15.36
N GLU A 88 11.19 5.54 -15.16
CA GLU A 88 12.18 6.63 -15.23
C GLU A 88 13.08 6.65 -14.01
N TYR A 89 12.51 6.60 -12.81
CA TYR A 89 13.25 6.68 -11.56
C TYR A 89 14.07 5.41 -11.28
N SER A 90 13.55 4.23 -11.61
CA SER A 90 14.24 2.95 -11.38
C SER A 90 15.58 2.83 -12.13
N LYS A 91 15.77 3.55 -13.25
CA LYS A 91 17.03 3.56 -14.02
C LYS A 91 18.23 4.04 -13.22
N LYS A 92 18.00 4.78 -12.13
CA LYS A 92 19.06 5.29 -11.24
C LYS A 92 19.59 4.22 -10.29
N GLY A 93 18.91 3.07 -10.17
CA GLY A 93 19.25 1.99 -9.24
C GLY A 93 18.83 2.26 -7.79
N SER A 94 18.24 3.42 -7.52
CA SER A 94 17.58 3.76 -6.26
C SER A 94 16.51 4.82 -6.51
N ILE A 95 15.47 4.80 -5.67
CA ILE A 95 14.35 5.75 -5.69
C ILE A 95 14.42 6.56 -4.40
N THR A 96 14.55 7.89 -4.53
CA THR A 96 14.63 8.81 -3.39
C THR A 96 13.28 9.02 -2.71
N GLU A 97 13.28 9.66 -1.54
CA GLU A 97 12.05 10.02 -0.83
C GLU A 97 11.16 10.95 -1.66
N GLU A 98 11.73 11.93 -2.37
CA GLU A 98 11.00 12.83 -3.26
C GLU A 98 10.41 12.10 -4.48
N GLU A 99 11.12 11.11 -5.01
CA GLU A 99 10.66 10.30 -6.13
C GLU A 99 9.54 9.35 -5.71
N GLU A 100 9.67 8.70 -4.55
CA GLU A 100 8.59 7.93 -3.94
C GLU A 100 7.36 8.79 -3.68
N LYS A 101 7.56 10.02 -3.19
CA LYS A 101 6.49 10.99 -2.98
C LYS A 101 5.74 11.26 -4.29
N ALA A 102 6.47 11.58 -5.36
CA ALA A 102 5.89 11.81 -6.69
C ALA A 102 5.14 10.58 -7.22
N LEU A 103 5.70 9.37 -7.06
CA LEU A 103 5.03 8.13 -7.44
C LEU A 103 3.74 7.91 -6.65
N THR A 104 3.74 8.19 -5.34
CA THR A 104 2.55 8.02 -4.50
C THR A 104 1.42 8.99 -4.88
N GLU A 105 1.77 10.21 -5.32
CA GLU A 105 0.81 11.22 -5.80
C GLU A 105 0.07 10.79 -7.08
N THR A 106 0.66 9.91 -7.89
CA THR A 106 -0.02 9.37 -9.08
C THR A 106 -1.12 8.35 -8.76
N ILE A 107 -1.12 7.79 -7.54
CA ILE A 107 -2.10 6.80 -7.10
C ILE A 107 -3.15 7.45 -6.20
N VAL A 108 -2.73 8.36 -5.31
CA VAL A 108 -3.59 8.97 -4.29
C VAL A 108 -3.49 10.48 -4.35
N THR A 109 -4.64 11.15 -4.33
CA THR A 109 -4.69 12.61 -4.15
C THR A 109 -4.08 13.00 -2.80
N ASN A 110 -3.17 13.97 -2.78
CA ASN A 110 -2.32 14.30 -1.61
C ASN A 110 -1.39 13.15 -1.17
N GLY A 111 -1.08 12.22 -2.08
CA GLY A 111 -0.18 11.09 -1.84
C GLY A 111 1.12 11.51 -1.17
N GLY A 112 1.69 12.65 -1.57
CA GLY A 112 2.93 13.12 -1.01
C GLY A 112 2.87 13.65 0.42
N ILE A 113 1.66 13.95 0.94
CA ILE A 113 1.45 14.30 2.35
C ILE A 113 1.38 13.02 3.19
N ILE A 114 0.72 11.98 2.67
CA ILE A 114 0.45 10.74 3.41
C ILE A 114 1.55 9.68 3.25
N GLN A 115 2.44 9.81 2.26
CA GLN A 115 3.50 8.86 1.94
C GLN A 115 4.34 8.48 3.17
N LYS A 116 4.77 9.46 3.98
CA LYS A 116 5.53 9.20 5.21
C LYS A 116 4.81 8.29 6.19
N LYS A 117 3.51 8.48 6.34
CA LYS A 117 2.67 7.68 7.25
C LYS A 117 2.51 6.25 6.73
N LEU A 118 2.32 6.09 5.42
CA LEU A 118 2.26 4.77 4.77
C LEU A 118 3.60 4.04 4.87
N ARG A 119 4.71 4.73 4.59
CA ARG A 119 6.08 4.19 4.69
C ARG A 119 6.42 3.75 6.11
N ALA A 120 6.08 4.56 7.12
CA ALA A 120 6.26 4.20 8.52
C ALA A 120 5.47 2.92 8.88
N ALA A 121 4.27 2.77 8.32
CA ALA A 121 3.46 1.58 8.53
C ALA A 121 4.05 0.32 7.85
N VAL A 122 4.60 0.44 6.64
CA VAL A 122 5.36 -0.66 5.98
C VAL A 122 6.54 -1.08 6.84
N ASN A 123 7.35 -0.12 7.30
CA ASN A 123 8.50 -0.39 8.16
C ASN A 123 8.07 -1.12 9.45
N LYS A 124 6.94 -0.72 10.03
CA LYS A 124 6.38 -1.39 11.21
C LYS A 124 5.93 -2.82 10.90
N THR A 125 5.29 -3.03 9.76
CA THR A 125 4.92 -4.37 9.28
C THR A 125 6.16 -5.26 9.13
N HIS A 126 7.22 -4.78 8.48
CA HIS A 126 8.47 -5.53 8.32
C HIS A 126 9.15 -5.84 9.67
N GLU A 127 9.18 -4.87 10.59
CA GLU A 127 9.71 -5.06 11.94
C GLU A 127 8.99 -6.21 12.68
N VAL A 128 7.67 -6.22 12.63
CA VAL A 128 6.85 -7.26 13.30
C VAL A 128 7.01 -8.62 12.63
N ILE A 129 7.09 -8.68 11.30
CA ILE A 129 7.37 -9.93 10.57
C ILE A 129 8.74 -10.48 11.00
N ARG A 130 9.77 -9.63 11.00
CA ARG A 130 11.12 -10.02 11.43
C ARG A 130 11.11 -10.59 12.85
N GLN A 131 10.50 -9.89 13.81
CA GLN A 131 10.39 -10.35 15.19
C GLN A 131 9.64 -11.68 15.32
N ARG A 132 8.59 -11.91 14.52
CA ARG A 132 7.87 -13.20 14.51
C ARG A 132 8.74 -14.32 13.97
N ASN A 133 9.49 -14.07 12.89
CA ASN A 133 10.39 -15.06 12.28
C ASN A 133 11.56 -15.42 13.21
N GLU A 134 12.11 -14.45 13.95
CA GLU A 134 13.15 -14.68 14.96
C GLU A 134 12.65 -15.52 16.14
N LYS A 135 11.38 -15.37 16.51
CA LYS A 135 10.75 -16.14 17.61
C LYS A 135 10.26 -17.53 17.16
N ASN A 136 9.99 -17.74 15.87
CA ASN A 136 9.50 -19.00 15.31
C ASN A 136 10.15 -19.31 13.94
N PRO A 137 11.39 -19.82 13.90
CA PRO A 137 12.14 -20.02 12.66
C PRO A 137 11.63 -21.17 11.75
N LYS A 138 10.51 -21.82 12.08
CA LYS A 138 9.97 -23.00 11.36
C LYS A 138 8.62 -22.81 10.66
N SER A 139 7.99 -21.64 10.71
CA SER A 139 6.61 -21.51 10.18
C SER A 139 6.47 -20.95 8.76
N TYR A 140 7.55 -20.64 8.06
CA TYR A 140 7.49 -20.33 6.62
C TYR A 140 8.72 -20.90 5.92
N SER A 141 8.59 -22.11 5.38
CA SER A 141 9.31 -22.49 4.15
C SER A 141 8.40 -22.16 2.96
N PRO A 142 8.96 -21.73 1.82
CA PRO A 142 8.23 -21.30 0.64
C PRO A 142 7.22 -22.34 0.13
#